data_AF-A0A4R5UGZ6-F1
#
_entry.id   AF-A0A4R5UGZ6-F1
#
_cell.length_a   1.000
_cell.length_b   1.000
_cell.length_c   1.000
_cell.angle_alpha   90.00
_cell.angle_beta   90.00
_cell.angle_gamma   90.00
#
_symmetry.space_group_name_H-M   'P 1'
#
loop_
_entity.id
_entity.type
_entity.pdbx_description
1 polymer ?
#
loop_
_entity_poly.entity_id
_entity_poly.type
_entity_poly.pdbx_seq_one_letter_code
_entity_poly.pdbx_strand_id
1 'polypeptide(L)'
;MGNVVVLTTGPLYTLEEVKEHLRVDTSDDDATIQAYMDAAESAVLQYCHIALVPVGKESVFKVAAMMYVSALYENRSGSDGLPRSSMLLLDPYRWLRV
;
A
#
# COMPACT_ATOMS: atom_id res chain seq x y z
N MET A 1 22.13 21.03 -11.16
CA MET A 1 21.56 20.51 -9.91
C MET A 1 20.22 19.90 -10.27
N GLY A 2 20.12 18.57 -10.27
CA GLY A 2 18.95 17.87 -10.76
C GLY A 2 17.77 18.11 -9.83
N ASN A 3 16.70 18.70 -10.36
CA ASN A 3 15.41 18.78 -9.68
C ASN A 3 14.90 17.34 -9.53
N VAL A 4 15.19 16.70 -8.41
CA VAL A 4 14.50 15.47 -8.01
C VAL A 4 13.09 15.92 -7.66
N VAL A 5 12.18 15.70 -8.59
CA VAL A 5 10.77 16.05 -8.47
C VAL A 5 10.20 15.12 -7.41
N VAL A 6 10.14 15.60 -6.18
CA VAL A 6 9.41 14.94 -5.10
C VAL A 6 7.93 15.18 -5.38
N LEU A 7 7.31 14.28 -6.16
CA LEU A 7 5.97 14.53 -6.72
C LEU A 7 4.82 14.32 -5.72
N THR A 8 5.05 13.66 -4.59
CA THR A 8 4.27 13.73 -3.34
C THR A 8 4.99 12.89 -2.27
N THR A 9 5.80 13.49 -1.41
CA THR A 9 6.26 12.84 -0.15
C THR A 9 5.15 12.87 0.91
N GLY A 10 3.94 12.49 0.50
CA GLY A 10 2.83 12.25 1.40
C GLY A 10 2.59 10.75 1.45
N PRO A 11 2.27 10.17 2.61
CA PRO A 11 1.90 8.76 2.67
C PRO A 11 0.69 8.52 1.76
N LEU A 12 0.68 7.39 1.04
CA LEU A 12 -0.41 6.99 0.12
C LEU A 12 -1.80 7.03 0.78
N TYR A 13 -1.86 6.85 2.09
CA TYR A 13 -3.03 6.90 2.93
C TYR A 13 -2.60 7.21 4.37
N THR A 14 -3.51 7.73 5.18
CA THR A 14 -3.23 8.05 6.59
C THR A 14 -3.56 6.88 7.52
N LEU A 15 -3.01 6.90 8.73
CA LEU A 15 -3.28 5.88 9.74
C LEU A 15 -4.77 5.84 10.11
N GLU A 16 -5.42 7.00 10.22
CA GLU A 16 -6.87 7.10 10.49
C GLU A 16 -7.72 6.47 9.39
N GLU A 17 -7.40 6.70 8.11
CA GLU A 17 -8.10 6.06 6.98
C GLU A 17 -7.97 4.53 7.01
N VAL A 18 -6.80 4.03 7.42
CA VAL A 18 -6.54 2.59 7.55
C VAL A 18 -7.29 2.01 8.75
N LYS A 19 -7.36 2.74 9.87
CA LYS A 19 -8.15 2.33 11.04
C LYS A 19 -9.64 2.25 10.72
N GLU A 20 -10.16 3.23 9.99
CA GLU A 20 -11.54 3.20 9.51
C GLU A 20 -11.79 2.00 8.58
N HIS A 21 -10.82 1.69 7.70
CA HIS A 21 -10.87 0.51 6.84
C HIS A 21 -10.87 -0.81 7.62
N LEU A 22 -10.03 -0.91 8.66
CA LEU A 22 -9.90 -2.09 9.52
C LEU A 22 -10.99 -2.19 10.60
N ARG A 23 -11.81 -1.14 10.77
CA ARG A 23 -12.78 -0.97 11.86
C ARG A 23 -12.12 -1.08 13.24
N VAL A 24 -10.96 -0.43 13.40
CA VAL A 24 -10.22 -0.37 14.65
C VAL A 24 -10.42 1.00 15.28
N ASP A 25 -11.17 1.04 16.37
CA ASP A 25 -11.46 2.29 17.10
C ASP A 25 -10.44 2.60 18.22
N THR A 26 -9.58 1.63 18.57
CA THR A 26 -8.57 1.77 19.63
C THR A 26 -7.23 2.26 19.07
N SER A 27 -6.36 2.78 19.94
CA SER A 27 -5.00 3.24 19.57
C SER A 27 -3.88 2.25 19.92
N ASP A 28 -4.21 1.12 20.54
CA ASP A 28 -3.21 0.15 21.01
C ASP A 28 -2.41 -0.48 19.85
N ASP A 29 -3.04 -0.60 18.69
CA ASP A 29 -2.45 -1.20 17.49
C ASP A 29 -1.85 -0.17 16.53
N ASP A 30 -1.84 1.14 16.84
CA ASP A 30 -1.38 2.20 15.92
C ASP A 30 0.05 1.94 15.41
N ALA A 31 0.97 1.55 16.30
CA ALA A 31 2.35 1.23 15.93
C ALA A 31 2.45 -0.02 15.03
N THR A 32 1.62 -1.02 15.28
CA THR A 32 1.55 -2.27 14.50
C THR A 32 0.96 -1.99 13.11
N ILE A 33 -0.11 -1.22 13.06
CA ILE A 33 -0.77 -0.79 11.82
C ILE A 33 0.20 0.02 10.98
N GLN A 34 0.93 0.97 11.57
CA GLN A 34 1.94 1.75 10.86
C GLN A 34 3.01 0.85 10.22
N ALA A 35 3.51 -0.17 10.94
CA ALA A 35 4.46 -1.11 10.38
C ALA A 35 3.88 -1.92 9.19
N TYR A 36 2.60 -2.30 9.26
CA TYR A 36 1.93 -2.97 8.14
C TYR A 36 1.70 -2.03 6.96
N MET A 37 1.40 -0.75 7.20
CA MET A 37 1.27 0.26 6.15
C MET A 37 2.58 0.38 5.35
N ASP A 38 3.71 0.49 6.03
CA ASP A 38 5.04 0.64 5.41
C ASP A 38 5.43 -0.62 4.62
N ALA A 39 5.15 -1.80 5.19
CA ALA A 39 5.38 -3.08 4.52
C ALA A 39 4.48 -3.22 3.28
N ALA A 40 3.23 -2.78 3.37
CA ALA A 40 2.27 -2.91 2.28
C ALA A 40 2.59 -2.01 1.10
N GLU A 41 2.99 -0.76 1.37
CA GLU A 41 3.47 0.16 0.34
C GLU A 41 4.67 -0.43 -0.40
N SER A 42 5.66 -0.92 0.35
CA SER A 42 6.85 -1.57 -0.22
C SER A 42 6.49 -2.78 -1.09
N ALA A 43 5.57 -3.63 -0.65
CA ALA A 43 5.16 -4.82 -1.38
C ALA A 43 4.42 -4.49 -2.69
N VAL A 44 3.53 -3.49 -2.67
CA VAL A 44 2.80 -3.05 -3.86
C VAL A 44 3.75 -2.46 -4.91
N LEU A 45 4.74 -1.66 -4.50
CA LEU A 45 5.75 -1.10 -5.39
C LEU A 45 6.66 -2.20 -5.97
N GLN A 46 7.11 -3.13 -5.12
CA GLN A 46 7.91 -4.28 -5.54
C GLN A 46 7.16 -5.17 -6.54
N TYR A 47 5.87 -5.40 -6.32
CA TYR A 47 5.04 -6.20 -7.21
C TYR A 47 4.97 -5.63 -8.62
N CYS A 48 4.85 -4.31 -8.73
CA CYS A 48 4.82 -3.58 -10.00
C CYS A 48 6.21 -3.30 -10.59
N HIS A 49 7.29 -3.61 -9.88
CA HIS A 49 8.67 -3.25 -10.23
C HIS A 49 8.87 -1.74 -10.50
N ILE A 50 8.18 -0.88 -9.73
CA ILE A 50 8.30 0.57 -9.83
C ILE A 50 8.79 1.16 -8.50
N ALA A 51 9.51 2.27 -8.57
CA ALA A 51 9.98 2.98 -7.37
C ALA A 51 8.97 4.03 -6.85
N LEU A 52 8.05 4.47 -7.71
CA LEU A 52 7.09 5.53 -7.44
C LEU A 52 5.75 5.19 -8.09
N VAL A 53 4.66 5.60 -7.44
CA VAL A 53 3.31 5.43 -7.98
C VAL A 53 3.11 6.35 -9.20
N PRO A 54 2.54 5.86 -10.31
CA PRO A 54 2.28 6.69 -11.48
C PRO A 54 1.21 7.74 -11.19
N VAL A 55 1.43 8.96 -11.69
CA VAL A 55 0.47 10.07 -11.55
C VAL A 55 -0.88 9.69 -12.13
N GLY A 56 -1.96 9.95 -11.36
CA GLY A 56 -3.33 9.60 -11.76
C GLY A 56 -3.73 8.15 -11.49
N LYS A 57 -2.84 7.34 -10.89
CA LYS A 57 -3.12 5.94 -10.49
C LYS A 57 -3.04 5.73 -8.97
N GLU A 58 -2.88 6.81 -8.21
CA GLU A 58 -2.78 6.83 -6.75
C GLU A 58 -3.93 6.08 -6.07
N SER A 59 -5.17 6.25 -6.54
CA SER A 59 -6.34 5.59 -5.97
C SER A 59 -6.28 4.07 -6.06
N VAL A 60 -5.76 3.52 -7.17
CA VAL A 60 -5.64 2.07 -7.37
C VAL A 60 -4.57 1.49 -6.44
N PHE A 61 -3.42 2.16 -6.36
CA PHE A 61 -2.31 1.75 -5.49
C PHE A 61 -2.69 1.89 -4.01
N LYS A 62 -3.41 2.96 -3.65
CA LYS A 62 -3.97 3.20 -2.32
C LYS A 62 -4.90 2.05 -1.89
N VAL A 63 -5.87 1.67 -2.73
CA VAL A 63 -6.80 0.58 -2.41
C VAL A 63 -6.07 -0.77 -2.35
N ALA A 64 -5.15 -1.05 -3.27
CA ALA A 64 -4.38 -2.29 -3.24
C ALA A 64 -3.53 -2.41 -1.96
N ALA A 65 -2.87 -1.33 -1.56
CA ALA A 65 -2.09 -1.32 -0.34
C ALA A 65 -2.96 -1.50 0.92
N MET A 66 -4.12 -0.84 1.01
CA MET A 66 -5.07 -1.06 2.12
C MET A 66 -5.55 -2.51 2.21
N MET A 67 -5.88 -3.13 1.08
CA MET A 67 -6.29 -4.53 1.04
C MET A 67 -5.19 -5.46 1.56
N TYR A 68 -3.92 -5.13 1.30
CA TYR A 68 -2.81 -5.90 1.84
C TYR A 68 -2.57 -5.63 3.33
N VAL A 69 -2.73 -4.39 3.81
CA VAL A 69 -2.71 -4.08 5.25
C VAL A 69 -3.78 -4.88 6.00
N SER A 70 -5.00 -4.94 5.46
CA SER A 70 -6.09 -5.79 5.99
C SER A 70 -5.66 -7.26 6.08
N ALA A 71 -5.07 -7.81 5.01
CA ALA A 71 -4.61 -9.19 5.00
C ALA A 71 -3.53 -9.47 6.06
N LEU A 72 -2.58 -8.55 6.26
CA LEU A 72 -1.52 -8.65 7.27
C LEU A 72 -2.07 -8.53 8.69
N TYR A 73 -3.02 -7.62 8.90
CA TYR A 73 -3.64 -7.38 10.20
C TYR A 73 -4.49 -8.57 10.65
N GLU A 74 -5.32 -9.11 9.75
CA GLU A 74 -6.19 -10.26 10.02
C GLU A 74 -5.40 -11.58 10.10
N ASN A 75 -4.39 -11.77 9.26
CA ASN A 75 -3.62 -13.00 9.19
C ASN A 75 -2.13 -12.79 9.46
N ARG A 76 -1.81 -12.72 10.76
CA ARG A 76 -0.44 -12.54 11.29
C ARG A 76 0.49 -13.73 11.07
N SER A 77 -0.07 -14.91 10.75
CA SER A 77 0.72 -16.13 10.48
C SER A 77 1.33 -16.15 9.07
N GLY A 78 1.01 -15.15 8.24
CA GLY A 78 1.49 -15.02 6.87
C GLY A 78 0.43 -15.40 5.85
N SER A 79 0.36 -14.59 4.79
CA SER A 79 -0.29 -14.91 3.53
C SER A 79 0.79 -15.15 2.47
N ASP A 80 0.53 -16.01 1.49
CA ASP A 80 1.43 -16.27 0.35
C ASP A 80 1.46 -15.05 -0.61
N GLY A 81 2.06 -13.95 -0.16
CA GLY A 81 2.23 -12.72 -0.92
C GLY A 81 1.03 -11.78 -0.87
N LEU A 82 0.86 -10.96 -1.92
CA LEU A 82 -0.25 -10.02 -2.00
C LEU A 82 -1.60 -10.75 -2.15
N PRO A 83 -2.68 -10.23 -1.58
CA PRO A 83 -4.00 -10.79 -1.77
C PRO A 83 -4.41 -10.65 -3.24
N ARG A 84 -5.18 -11.63 -3.74
CA ARG A 84 -5.62 -11.70 -5.13
C ARG A 84 -6.36 -10.43 -5.58
N SER A 85 -7.10 -9.79 -4.69
CA SER A 85 -7.77 -8.51 -4.95
C SER A 85 -6.78 -7.39 -5.29
N SER A 86 -5.66 -7.31 -4.57
CA SER A 86 -4.60 -6.33 -4.83
C SER A 86 -3.87 -6.65 -6.13
N MET A 87 -3.56 -7.93 -6.37
CA MET A 87 -2.92 -8.35 -7.62
C MET A 87 -3.75 -7.96 -8.85
N LEU A 88 -5.07 -8.21 -8.84
CA LEU A 88 -5.95 -7.86 -9.97
C LEU A 88 -5.98 -6.35 -10.26
N LEU A 89 -5.85 -5.51 -9.23
CA LEU A 89 -5.77 -4.06 -9.37
C LEU A 89 -4.43 -3.61 -9.96
N LEU A 90 -3.35 -4.31 -9.60
CA LEU A 90 -1.98 -3.95 -9.95
C LEU A 90 -1.46 -4.59 -11.24
N ASP A 91 -2.04 -5.73 -11.66
CA ASP A 91 -1.68 -6.48 -12.86
C ASP A 91 -1.56 -5.60 -14.12
N PRO A 92 -2.48 -4.65 -14.40
CA PRO A 92 -2.35 -3.75 -15.55
C PRO A 92 -1.12 -2.84 -15.52
N TYR A 93 -0.57 -2.59 -14.32
CA TYR A 93 0.56 -1.68 -14.10
C TYR A 93 1.89 -2.40 -13.95
N ARG A 94 1.87 -3.73 -13.86
CA ARG A 94 3.04 -4.57 -13.62
C ARG A 94 4.10 -4.50 -14.73
N TRP A 95 3.69 -4.20 -15.95
CA TRP A 95 4.56 -4.16 -17.14
C TRP A 95 4.59 -2.81 -17.85
N LEU A 96 4.17 -1.73 -17.18
CA LEU A 96 4.43 -0.37 -17.66
C LEU A 96 5.94 -0.07 -17.52
N ARG A 97 6.74 -0.67 -18.41
CA ARG A 97 8.07 -0.16 -18.76
C ARG A 97 7.83 1.15 -19.51
N VAL A 98 7.94 2.26 -18.80
CA VAL A 98 8.21 3.55 -19.42
C VAL A 98 9.69 3.59 -19.80
#